data_AF-B1VZM6-F1
#
_entry.id   AF-B1VZM6-F1
#
_cell.length_a   1.000
_cell.length_b   1.000
_cell.length_c   1.000
_cell.angle_alpha   90.00
_cell.angle_beta   90.00
_cell.angle_gamma   90.00
#
_symmetry.space_group_name_H-M   'P 1'
#
loop_
_entity.id
_entity.type
_entity.pdbx_description
1 polymer ?
#
loop_
_entity_poly.entity_id
_entity_poly.type
_entity_poly.pdbx_seq_one_letter_code
_entity_poly.pdbx_strand_id
1 'polypeptide(L)'
;MRSTAHHADVVIIGAGIAGLSAAHLLVRAGLGVRVLEAEPRVGGRLTTDEMDGFRLDRFGPLLCTSWPELTGTPGLGTPELREFAPGVLVHSEGRRQLTGDIRSARGALKAVRTRSSAPRALRTARGPRAAQSAYGHEQGAPARGGGRGAVVTGAIDRARLGAALHRLAVTPAARLLARPERSAADALPGVGLPARTVDGVLRPLLTALLNDPALTSSSRCADLALRDYARGGLCVPAGGSSALPELLAAALPPGTVRTGVHVTAADITSVRTKEHGELGCRSLLLATGAGAAAELLPGLRVPSFHPVTVLHHTAPAPPPAGRSLVLDGDRSGPVAYTAVMSEVDPSRAPEGRTLITSTVLGAPPPDLDRSVRAHLAALYGVATDGWELLAAHHDPEAVPAMAAPHDPRRPVRVLAGLYVCGDHRDTSSVRGALHSGRRAAEAILTDLAVPGTHEGSPRLPEAA
;
A
#
# COMPACT_ATOMS: atom_id res chain seq x y z
N MET A 1 -35.91 31.72 -14.79
CA MET A 1 -35.51 30.56 -15.63
C MET A 1 -33.99 30.40 -15.50
N ARG A 2 -33.48 29.52 -14.61
CA ARG A 2 -32.03 29.23 -14.57
C ARG A 2 -31.71 28.32 -15.75
N SER A 3 -30.71 28.67 -16.54
CA SER A 3 -30.27 27.88 -17.70
C SER A 3 -29.95 26.44 -17.28
N THR A 4 -30.65 25.46 -17.86
CA THR A 4 -30.45 24.03 -17.61
C THR A 4 -29.12 23.50 -18.18
N ALA A 5 -28.41 24.29 -18.99
CA ALA A 5 -27.15 23.89 -19.60
C ALA A 5 -26.00 23.68 -18.58
N HIS A 6 -26.09 24.28 -17.40
CA HIS A 6 -25.03 24.22 -16.38
C HIS A 6 -25.37 23.36 -15.16
N HIS A 7 -26.48 22.60 -15.19
CA HIS A 7 -26.93 21.80 -14.04
C HIS A 7 -26.60 20.31 -14.22
N ALA A 8 -25.98 19.69 -13.24
CA ALA A 8 -25.74 18.23 -13.19
C ALA A 8 -26.65 17.58 -12.12
N ASP A 9 -26.87 16.26 -12.19
CA ASP A 9 -27.46 15.55 -11.06
C ASP A 9 -26.44 15.50 -9.92
N VAL A 10 -25.20 15.12 -10.23
CA VAL A 10 -24.11 15.00 -9.25
C VAL A 10 -22.86 15.72 -9.75
N VAL A 11 -22.28 16.56 -8.90
CA VAL A 11 -20.91 17.06 -9.07
C VAL A 11 -20.00 16.30 -8.11
N ILE A 12 -18.87 15.82 -8.63
CA ILE A 12 -17.81 15.15 -7.88
C ILE A 12 -16.57 16.03 -7.95
N ILE A 13 -15.98 16.37 -6.81
CA ILE A 13 -14.74 17.14 -6.72
C ILE A 13 -13.60 16.17 -6.40
N GLY A 14 -12.64 16.04 -7.31
CA GLY A 14 -11.51 15.11 -7.24
C GLY A 14 -11.67 13.91 -8.19
N ALA A 15 -10.75 13.77 -9.14
CA ALA A 15 -10.64 12.64 -10.05
C ALA A 15 -9.58 11.63 -9.58
N GLY A 16 -9.50 11.42 -8.27
CA GLY A 16 -8.82 10.26 -7.68
C GLY A 16 -9.65 8.98 -7.85
N ILE A 17 -9.08 7.84 -7.48
CA ILE A 17 -9.72 6.53 -7.68
C ILE A 17 -11.11 6.41 -6.98
N ALA A 18 -11.29 7.08 -5.83
CA ALA A 18 -12.56 7.12 -5.11
C ALA A 18 -13.65 7.87 -5.89
N GLY A 19 -13.31 9.05 -6.44
CA GLY A 19 -14.24 9.89 -7.20
C GLY A 19 -14.62 9.27 -8.54
N LEU A 20 -13.63 8.74 -9.26
CA LEU A 20 -13.84 8.08 -10.55
C LEU A 20 -14.67 6.79 -10.41
N SER A 21 -14.41 5.97 -9.39
CA SER A 21 -15.22 4.76 -9.15
C SER A 21 -16.66 5.09 -8.73
N ALA A 22 -16.87 6.15 -7.94
CA ALA A 22 -18.20 6.66 -7.62
C ALA A 22 -18.94 7.17 -8.87
N ALA A 23 -18.25 7.91 -9.75
CA ALA A 23 -18.78 8.41 -11.01
C ALA A 23 -19.35 7.28 -11.88
N HIS A 24 -18.63 6.15 -11.98
CA HIS A 24 -19.08 4.97 -12.72
C HIS A 24 -20.41 4.43 -12.23
N LEU A 25 -20.59 4.30 -10.92
CA LEU A 25 -21.83 3.79 -10.33
C LEU A 25 -23.00 4.75 -10.59
N LEU A 26 -22.76 6.05 -10.47
CA LEU A 26 -23.79 7.08 -10.67
C LEU A 26 -24.18 7.22 -12.14
N VAL A 27 -23.21 7.21 -13.06
CA VAL A 27 -23.47 7.23 -14.52
C VAL A 27 -24.23 5.98 -14.95
N ARG A 28 -23.85 4.79 -14.45
CA ARG A 28 -24.58 3.54 -14.74
C ARG A 28 -26.02 3.53 -14.25
N ALA A 29 -26.33 4.32 -13.22
CA ALA A 29 -27.69 4.54 -12.74
C ALA A 29 -28.46 5.60 -13.54
N GLY A 30 -27.88 6.13 -14.62
CA GLY A 30 -28.51 7.10 -15.52
C GLY A 30 -28.41 8.56 -15.08
N LEU A 31 -27.57 8.88 -14.08
CA LEU A 31 -27.41 10.25 -13.59
C LEU A 31 -26.42 11.06 -14.45
N GLY A 32 -26.73 12.34 -14.65
CA GLY A 32 -25.81 13.31 -15.24
C GLY A 32 -24.71 13.69 -14.24
N VAL A 33 -23.52 13.13 -14.41
CA VAL A 33 -22.38 13.33 -13.50
C VAL A 33 -21.33 14.26 -14.13
N ARG A 34 -20.75 15.15 -13.32
CA ARG A 34 -19.55 15.92 -13.64
C ARG A 34 -18.47 15.70 -12.59
N VAL A 35 -17.29 15.24 -13.00
CA VAL A 35 -16.10 15.12 -12.16
C VAL A 35 -15.17 16.30 -12.46
N LEU A 36 -14.80 17.06 -11.44
CA LEU A 36 -13.93 18.22 -11.52
C LEU A 36 -12.59 17.89 -10.85
N GLU A 37 -11.49 18.07 -11.55
CA GLU A 37 -10.13 17.85 -11.05
C GLU A 37 -9.31 19.12 -11.23
N ALA A 38 -8.60 19.53 -10.17
CA ALA A 38 -7.81 20.75 -10.17
C ALA A 38 -6.53 20.59 -10.98
N GLU A 39 -5.91 19.40 -10.91
CA GLU A 39 -4.72 19.08 -11.69
C GLU A 39 -5.05 18.94 -13.19
N PRO A 40 -4.06 19.10 -14.10
CA PRO A 40 -4.26 18.89 -15.53
C PRO A 40 -4.47 17.42 -15.91
N ARG A 41 -4.44 16.50 -14.94
CA ARG A 41 -4.54 15.05 -15.10
C ARG A 41 -5.37 14.44 -13.97
N VAL A 42 -5.91 13.25 -14.21
CA VAL A 42 -6.58 12.44 -13.18
C VAL A 42 -5.57 11.69 -12.31
N GLY A 43 -6.04 11.09 -11.22
CA GLY A 43 -5.31 10.06 -10.46
C GLY A 43 -5.05 10.36 -9.00
N GLY A 44 -4.93 11.64 -8.63
CA GLY A 44 -4.59 12.03 -7.26
C GLY A 44 -3.29 11.36 -6.78
N ARG A 45 -3.33 10.65 -5.65
CA ARG A 45 -2.16 9.93 -5.12
C ARG A 45 -1.65 8.79 -6.01
N LEU A 46 -2.49 8.28 -6.92
CA LEU A 46 -2.09 7.29 -7.92
C LEU A 46 -1.63 8.03 -9.18
N THR A 47 -0.49 8.70 -9.07
CA THR A 47 0.16 9.41 -10.18
C THR A 47 1.48 8.72 -10.52
N THR A 48 1.72 8.59 -11.81
CA THR A 48 2.99 8.18 -12.39
C THR A 48 3.50 9.30 -13.28
N ASP A 49 4.71 9.78 -13.02
CA ASP A 49 5.42 10.73 -13.87
C ASP A 49 6.25 9.98 -14.91
N GLU A 50 6.35 10.51 -16.14
CA GLU A 50 7.24 9.98 -17.17
C GLU A 50 8.48 10.88 -17.28
N MET A 51 9.68 10.29 -17.21
CA MET A 51 10.94 11.03 -17.32
C MET A 51 12.01 10.17 -17.99
N ASP A 52 12.56 10.63 -19.12
CA ASP A 52 13.59 9.90 -19.88
C ASP A 52 13.25 8.43 -20.17
N GLY A 53 11.97 8.15 -20.43
CA GLY A 53 11.43 6.81 -20.66
C GLY A 53 11.23 5.96 -19.40
N PHE A 54 11.54 6.48 -18.20
CA PHE A 54 11.15 5.89 -16.94
C PHE A 54 9.72 6.28 -16.54
N ARG A 55 9.06 5.39 -15.80
CA ARG A 55 7.72 5.61 -15.23
C ARG A 55 7.80 5.57 -13.71
N LEU A 56 7.64 6.73 -13.07
CA LEU A 56 7.99 7.01 -11.69
C LEU A 56 6.72 7.29 -10.86
N ASP A 57 6.39 6.39 -9.93
CA ASP A 57 5.20 6.58 -9.09
C ASP A 57 5.47 7.59 -7.97
N ARG A 58 4.65 8.64 -7.86
CA ARG A 58 4.79 9.62 -6.76
C ARG A 58 4.59 9.01 -5.38
N PHE A 59 3.68 8.04 -5.27
CA PHE A 59 3.46 7.26 -4.06
C PHE A 59 3.49 5.75 -4.33
N GLY A 60 2.74 5.27 -5.33
CA GLY A 60 2.83 3.87 -5.79
C GLY A 60 2.56 2.82 -4.69
N PRO A 61 1.38 2.83 -4.04
CA PRO A 61 1.12 1.91 -2.93
C PRO A 61 1.11 0.45 -3.38
N LEU A 62 1.62 -0.44 -2.52
CA LEU A 62 1.54 -1.88 -2.70
C LEU A 62 0.08 -2.34 -2.72
N LEU A 63 -0.32 -3.08 -3.76
CA LEU A 63 -1.64 -3.67 -3.89
C LEU A 63 -1.60 -5.16 -3.56
N CYS A 64 -2.75 -5.77 -3.28
CA CYS A 64 -2.88 -7.22 -3.14
C CYS A 64 -3.79 -7.79 -4.24
N THR A 65 -3.34 -8.82 -4.96
CA THR A 65 -4.13 -9.46 -6.03
C THR A 65 -5.43 -10.10 -5.53
N SER A 66 -5.52 -10.36 -4.21
CA SER A 66 -6.73 -10.90 -3.59
C SER A 66 -7.85 -9.88 -3.37
N TRP A 67 -7.62 -8.60 -3.69
CA TRP A 67 -8.63 -7.56 -3.57
C TRP A 67 -9.66 -7.70 -4.69
N PRO A 68 -10.90 -8.13 -4.39
CA PRO A 68 -11.94 -8.27 -5.42
C PRO A 68 -12.26 -6.95 -6.10
N GLU A 69 -11.97 -5.82 -5.46
CA GLU A 69 -12.19 -4.48 -6.01
C GLU A 69 -11.32 -4.20 -7.26
N LEU A 70 -10.17 -4.86 -7.42
CA LEU A 70 -9.31 -4.67 -8.60
C LEU A 70 -9.93 -5.24 -9.88
N THR A 71 -10.86 -6.19 -9.78
CA THR A 71 -11.54 -6.80 -10.93
C THR A 71 -13.05 -6.55 -10.93
N GLY A 72 -13.63 -6.23 -9.77
CA GLY A 72 -15.08 -6.05 -9.59
C GLY A 72 -15.55 -4.60 -9.60
N THR A 73 -14.64 -3.63 -9.64
CA THR A 73 -15.02 -2.20 -9.71
C THR A 73 -15.46 -1.84 -11.12
N PRO A 74 -16.69 -1.32 -11.33
CA PRO A 74 -17.14 -0.88 -12.64
C PRO A 74 -16.20 0.16 -13.26
N GLY A 75 -15.93 0.02 -14.55
CA GLY A 75 -15.02 0.88 -15.30
C GLY A 75 -13.55 0.50 -15.22
N LEU A 76 -13.13 -0.24 -14.18
CA LEU A 76 -11.73 -0.65 -14.03
C LEU A 76 -11.35 -1.81 -14.98
N GLY A 77 -12.33 -2.60 -15.40
CA GLY A 77 -12.14 -3.75 -16.27
C GLY A 77 -11.24 -4.81 -15.62
N THR A 78 -10.28 -5.30 -16.39
CA THR A 78 -9.24 -6.24 -15.93
C THR A 78 -7.87 -5.57 -16.04
N PRO A 79 -7.46 -4.75 -15.06
CA PRO A 79 -6.17 -4.06 -15.12
C PRO A 79 -5.04 -5.09 -15.18
N GLU A 80 -4.01 -4.82 -15.98
CA GLU A 80 -2.82 -5.66 -16.00
C GLU A 80 -2.02 -5.42 -14.72
N LEU A 81 -1.83 -6.49 -13.94
CA LEU A 81 -1.10 -6.44 -12.67
C LEU A 81 0.22 -7.19 -12.80
N ARG A 82 1.27 -6.60 -12.23
CA ARG A 82 2.62 -7.16 -12.14
C ARG A 82 2.85 -7.62 -10.72
N GLU A 83 3.00 -8.93 -10.55
CA GLU A 83 3.19 -9.53 -9.23
C GLU A 83 4.65 -9.47 -8.78
N PHE A 84 4.85 -9.24 -7.49
CA PHE A 84 6.13 -9.50 -6.84
C PHE A 84 6.38 -11.01 -6.75
N ALA A 85 7.64 -11.42 -6.61
CA ALA A 85 7.96 -12.80 -6.30
C ALA A 85 7.31 -13.21 -4.95
N PRO A 86 6.87 -14.48 -4.79
CA PRO A 86 6.26 -14.93 -3.54
C PRO A 86 7.17 -14.72 -2.31
N GLY A 87 6.61 -14.15 -1.25
CA GLY A 87 7.34 -13.82 -0.04
C GLY A 87 7.99 -12.44 -0.09
N VAL A 88 8.93 -12.20 0.82
CA VAL A 88 9.74 -10.98 0.89
C VAL A 88 11.20 -11.33 1.14
N LEU A 89 12.11 -10.45 0.74
CA LEU A 89 13.50 -10.46 1.18
C LEU A 89 13.62 -9.58 2.42
N VAL A 90 14.18 -10.10 3.49
CA VAL A 90 14.45 -9.35 4.71
C VAL A 90 15.95 -9.19 4.85
N HIS A 91 16.43 -7.96 4.94
CA HIS A 91 17.80 -7.69 5.37
C HIS A 91 17.86 -7.71 6.90
N SER A 92 18.69 -8.58 7.47
CA SER A 92 18.95 -8.59 8.92
C SER A 92 20.33 -9.15 9.26
N GLU A 93 21.00 -8.53 10.23
CA GLU A 93 22.36 -8.84 10.67
C GLU A 93 23.36 -8.87 9.50
N GLY A 94 23.24 -7.90 8.58
CA GLY A 94 24.09 -7.81 7.38
C GLY A 94 23.85 -8.91 6.34
N ARG A 95 22.79 -9.70 6.47
CA ARG A 95 22.43 -10.78 5.53
C ARG A 95 21.01 -10.63 5.03
N ARG A 96 20.81 -10.86 3.73
CA ARG A 96 19.47 -11.00 3.15
C ARG A 96 18.96 -12.43 3.29
N GLN A 97 17.73 -12.56 3.76
CA GLN A 97 17.03 -13.84 3.92
C GLN A 97 15.71 -13.80 3.15
N LEU A 98 15.53 -14.78 2.26
CA LEU A 98 14.26 -14.99 1.57
C LEU A 98 13.30 -15.74 2.51
N THR A 99 12.12 -15.17 2.76
CA THR A 99 11.09 -15.86 3.55
C THR A 99 10.54 -17.09 2.82
N GLY A 100 10.65 -17.13 1.49
CA GLY A 100 10.00 -18.10 0.62
C GLY A 100 8.49 -17.83 0.50
N ASP A 101 7.77 -18.72 -0.19
CA ASP A 101 6.30 -18.65 -0.27
C ASP A 101 5.67 -19.04 1.08
N ILE A 102 5.65 -18.08 2.00
CA ILE A 102 5.02 -18.19 3.34
C ILE A 102 3.49 -18.12 3.28
N ARG A 103 2.91 -17.94 2.09
CA ARG A 103 1.44 -17.85 1.88
C ARG A 103 0.76 -19.23 1.91
N SER A 104 1.54 -20.31 1.78
CA SER A 104 1.03 -21.68 1.64
C SER A 104 1.71 -22.67 2.59
N ALA A 105 0.90 -23.43 3.35
CA ALA A 105 1.38 -24.56 4.16
C ALA A 105 2.09 -25.64 3.31
N ARG A 106 1.72 -25.81 2.03
CA ARG A 106 2.41 -26.69 1.07
C ARG A 106 3.76 -26.11 0.62
N GLY A 107 3.90 -24.78 0.50
CA GLY A 107 5.18 -24.11 0.25
C GLY A 107 6.19 -24.33 1.38
N ALA A 108 5.72 -24.24 2.62
CA ALA A 108 6.49 -24.57 3.81
C ALA A 108 6.92 -26.05 3.86
N LEU A 109 6.04 -26.99 3.49
CA LEU A 109 6.36 -28.43 3.42
C LEU A 109 7.34 -28.79 2.28
N LYS A 110 7.30 -28.09 1.14
CA LYS A 110 8.24 -28.29 0.02
C LYS A 110 9.65 -27.83 0.40
N ALA A 111 9.78 -26.71 1.13
CA ALA A 111 11.05 -26.22 1.67
C ALA A 111 11.66 -27.14 2.76
N VAL A 112 10.85 -27.97 3.41
CA VAL A 112 11.32 -29.01 4.34
C VAL A 112 11.79 -30.26 3.57
N ARG A 113 11.09 -30.67 2.51
CA ARG A 113 11.40 -31.89 1.72
C ARG A 113 12.61 -31.76 0.81
N THR A 114 13.00 -30.56 0.36
CA THR A 114 14.20 -30.35 -0.47
C THR A 114 15.52 -30.55 0.30
N ARG A 115 15.49 -30.76 1.62
CA ARG A 115 16.68 -31.19 2.40
C ARG A 115 16.83 -32.70 2.53
N SER A 116 15.84 -33.49 2.14
CA SER A 116 15.92 -34.95 2.18
C SER A 116 16.68 -35.55 0.98
N SER A 117 17.07 -34.73 0.00
CA SER A 117 17.68 -35.18 -1.26
C SER A 117 18.91 -34.36 -1.72
N ALA A 118 19.58 -33.63 -0.82
CA ALA A 118 20.89 -33.05 -1.14
C ALA A 118 22.03 -34.05 -0.81
N PRO A 119 22.96 -34.35 -1.74
CA PRO A 119 24.06 -35.27 -1.47
C PRO A 119 24.98 -34.74 -0.36
N ARG A 120 25.34 -35.63 0.55
CA ARG A 120 26.27 -35.39 1.65
C ARG A 120 27.66 -35.10 1.08
N ALA A 121 28.12 -33.85 1.12
CA ALA A 121 29.51 -33.53 0.80
C ALA A 121 30.44 -34.21 1.82
N LEU A 122 31.34 -35.04 1.32
CA LEU A 122 32.34 -35.79 2.08
C LEU A 122 33.31 -34.83 2.78
N ARG A 123 33.43 -34.95 4.11
CA ARG A 123 34.47 -34.33 4.93
C ARG A 123 35.81 -35.02 4.65
N THR A 124 36.77 -34.31 4.06
CA THR A 124 38.17 -34.74 4.02
C THR A 124 38.89 -34.41 5.34
N ALA A 125 39.92 -35.20 5.61
CA ALA A 125 40.50 -35.48 6.92
C ALA A 125 41.49 -34.43 7.46
N ARG A 126 41.73 -34.54 8.77
CA ARG A 126 42.66 -33.75 9.60
C ARG A 126 44.14 -33.96 9.25
N GLY A 127 44.95 -32.92 9.47
CA GLY A 127 46.41 -32.97 9.69
C GLY A 127 46.83 -32.14 10.92
N PRO A 128 48.01 -32.38 11.54
CA PRO A 128 48.16 -32.39 13.00
C PRO A 128 48.71 -31.11 13.66
N ARG A 129 48.53 -31.08 14.99
CA ARG A 129 48.95 -30.07 15.98
C ARG A 129 50.49 -29.96 16.10
N ALA A 130 50.96 -28.74 16.37
CA ALA A 130 52.19 -28.48 17.13
C ALA A 130 51.86 -27.54 18.31
N ALA A 131 52.55 -27.76 19.43
CA ALA A 131 52.29 -27.22 20.75
C ALA A 131 53.38 -26.22 21.20
N GLN A 132 53.17 -25.65 22.40
CA GLN A 132 54.07 -24.84 23.25
C GLN A 132 53.96 -23.32 23.02
N SER A 133 54.00 -22.41 24.00
CA SER A 133 53.99 -22.41 25.48
C SER A 133 54.04 -20.90 25.84
N ALA A 134 53.02 -20.34 26.49
CA ALA A 134 53.04 -19.81 27.87
C ALA A 134 54.02 -18.65 28.16
N TYR A 135 53.47 -17.45 28.40
CA TYR A 135 53.75 -16.59 29.57
C TYR A 135 52.56 -15.63 29.75
N GLY A 136 52.08 -15.51 31.00
CA GLY A 136 50.85 -14.82 31.35
C GLY A 136 51.03 -13.36 31.75
N HIS A 137 49.92 -12.63 31.70
CA HIS A 137 49.60 -11.61 32.70
C HIS A 137 48.07 -11.44 32.76
N GLU A 138 47.52 -11.63 33.95
CA GLU A 138 46.11 -11.39 34.28
C GLU A 138 45.83 -9.89 34.35
N GLN A 139 44.67 -9.44 33.82
CA GLN A 139 43.74 -8.50 34.44
C GLN A 139 42.52 -8.24 33.52
N GLY A 140 41.31 -8.35 34.08
CA GLY A 140 40.07 -7.81 33.50
C GLY A 140 39.20 -8.80 32.73
N ALA A 141 38.38 -9.56 33.44
CA ALA A 141 37.31 -10.37 32.83
C ALA A 141 36.14 -9.50 32.36
N PRO A 142 35.63 -9.69 31.12
CA PRO A 142 34.22 -9.52 30.84
C PRO A 142 33.55 -10.89 30.76
N ALA A 143 32.35 -10.94 31.33
CA ALA A 143 31.50 -12.11 31.46
C ALA A 143 31.34 -12.87 30.13
N ARG A 144 31.46 -14.19 30.22
CA ARG A 144 31.13 -15.15 29.17
C ARG A 144 29.64 -15.04 28.82
N GLY A 145 29.32 -14.20 27.84
CA GLY A 145 28.04 -14.19 27.12
C GLY A 145 28.01 -15.30 26.08
N GLY A 146 27.74 -16.53 26.52
CA GLY A 146 27.42 -17.64 25.64
C GLY A 146 26.04 -17.43 25.00
N GLY A 147 26.03 -17.11 23.70
CA GLY A 147 24.83 -17.07 22.88
C GLY A 147 25.20 -17.19 21.40
N ARG A 148 25.25 -18.42 20.89
CA ARG A 148 25.46 -18.71 19.47
C ARG A 148 24.40 -17.99 18.64
N GLY A 149 24.84 -17.08 17.77
CA GLY A 149 24.01 -16.39 16.78
C GLY A 149 23.23 -17.38 15.92
N ALA A 150 21.90 -17.24 15.94
CA ALA A 150 20.99 -18.12 15.23
C ALA A 150 19.99 -17.29 14.41
N VAL A 151 20.32 -17.15 13.13
CA VAL A 151 19.48 -16.90 11.94
C VAL A 151 18.01 -16.60 12.24
N VAL A 152 17.58 -15.36 11.95
CA VAL A 152 16.22 -14.82 12.13
C VAL A 152 15.09 -15.68 11.52
N THR A 153 15.35 -16.63 10.62
CA THR A 153 14.36 -17.67 10.30
C THR A 153 14.95 -19.07 10.15
N GLY A 154 14.90 -19.86 11.22
CA GLY A 154 14.98 -21.32 11.09
C GLY A 154 13.82 -21.84 10.23
N ALA A 155 13.94 -23.03 9.64
CA ALA A 155 12.84 -23.62 8.86
C ALA A 155 11.53 -23.75 9.65
N ILE A 156 11.64 -23.99 10.96
CA ILE A 156 10.52 -24.05 11.91
C ILE A 156 9.84 -22.69 12.05
N ASP A 157 10.61 -21.61 12.15
CA ASP A 157 10.08 -20.25 12.29
C ASP A 157 9.31 -19.84 11.03
N ARG A 158 9.84 -20.18 9.83
CA ARG A 158 9.12 -19.97 8.57
C ARG A 158 7.81 -20.77 8.52
N ALA A 159 7.83 -22.02 8.98
CA ALA A 159 6.61 -22.84 9.03
C ALA A 159 5.56 -22.26 10.00
N ARG A 160 5.98 -21.75 11.17
CA ARG A 160 5.10 -21.08 12.14
C ARG A 160 4.51 -19.79 11.58
N LEU A 161 5.35 -18.96 10.95
CA LEU A 161 4.90 -17.73 10.28
C LEU A 161 3.90 -18.06 9.16
N GLY A 162 4.22 -19.02 8.30
CA GLY A 162 3.31 -19.44 7.23
C GLY A 162 1.99 -20.00 7.75
N ALA A 163 2.02 -20.77 8.85
CA ALA A 163 0.79 -21.24 9.51
C ALA A 163 -0.03 -20.08 10.10
N ALA A 164 0.62 -19.07 10.68
CA ALA A 164 -0.07 -17.87 11.19
C ALA A 164 -0.73 -17.06 10.07
N LEU A 165 -0.01 -16.82 8.97
CA LEU A 165 -0.54 -16.14 7.78
C LEU A 165 -1.69 -16.93 7.14
N HIS A 166 -1.56 -18.26 7.05
CA HIS A 166 -2.64 -19.11 6.55
C HIS A 166 -3.89 -19.03 7.42
N ARG A 167 -3.76 -19.03 8.76
CA ARG A 167 -4.89 -18.84 9.67
C ARG A 167 -5.58 -17.49 9.43
N LEU A 168 -4.81 -16.42 9.24
CA LEU A 168 -5.38 -15.11 8.88
C LEU A 168 -6.11 -15.15 7.53
N ALA A 169 -5.49 -15.76 6.52
CA ALA A 169 -6.03 -15.89 5.16
C ALA A 169 -7.42 -16.53 5.12
N VAL A 170 -7.63 -17.60 5.91
CA VAL A 170 -8.91 -18.33 5.98
C VAL A 170 -9.90 -17.73 6.99
N THR A 171 -9.48 -16.80 7.84
CA THR A 171 -10.37 -16.16 8.81
C THR A 171 -11.29 -15.15 8.09
N PRO A 172 -12.62 -15.20 8.29
CA PRO A 172 -13.53 -14.19 7.74
C PRO A 172 -13.22 -12.78 8.25
N ALA A 173 -13.29 -11.77 7.38
CA ALA A 173 -12.98 -10.38 7.74
C ALA A 173 -13.82 -9.87 8.95
N ALA A 174 -15.11 -10.23 9.01
CA ALA A 174 -15.99 -9.88 10.12
C ALA A 174 -15.47 -10.38 11.49
N ARG A 175 -14.83 -11.56 11.52
CA ARG A 175 -14.24 -12.10 12.76
C ARG A 175 -12.98 -11.33 13.17
N LEU A 176 -12.20 -10.84 12.21
CA LEU A 176 -11.02 -10.00 12.49
C LEU A 176 -11.46 -8.64 13.04
N LEU A 177 -12.48 -8.03 12.42
CA LEU A 177 -13.07 -6.76 12.84
C LEU A 177 -13.74 -6.84 14.22
N ALA A 178 -14.19 -8.02 14.65
CA ALA A 178 -14.78 -8.22 15.98
C ALA A 178 -13.75 -8.41 17.11
N ARG A 179 -12.44 -8.57 16.80
CA ARG A 179 -11.40 -8.77 17.83
C ARG A 179 -11.24 -7.53 18.70
N PRO A 180 -10.80 -7.66 19.97
CA PRO A 180 -10.39 -6.51 20.77
C PRO A 180 -9.37 -5.65 20.03
N GLU A 181 -9.60 -4.34 20.04
CA GLU A 181 -8.77 -3.40 19.29
C GLU A 181 -7.71 -2.78 20.18
N ARG A 182 -6.49 -2.73 19.64
CA ARG A 182 -5.31 -2.07 20.21
C ARG A 182 -4.45 -1.59 19.06
N SER A 183 -3.33 -0.93 19.34
CA SER A 183 -2.35 -0.64 18.29
C SER A 183 -1.78 -1.95 17.72
N ALA A 184 -1.36 -1.92 16.46
CA ALA A 184 -0.71 -3.05 15.82
C ALA A 184 0.61 -3.40 16.54
N ALA A 185 1.35 -2.40 17.02
CA ALA A 185 2.54 -2.59 17.86
C ALA A 185 2.24 -3.42 19.12
N ASP A 186 1.17 -3.09 19.85
CA ASP A 186 0.78 -3.79 21.07
C ASP A 186 0.20 -5.19 20.79
N ALA A 187 -0.26 -5.42 19.55
CA ALA A 187 -0.78 -6.71 19.13
C ALA A 187 0.29 -7.75 18.81
N LEU A 188 1.46 -7.29 18.34
CA LEU A 188 2.54 -8.14 17.85
C LEU A 188 3.03 -9.20 18.85
N PRO A 189 3.25 -8.91 20.15
CA PRO A 189 3.68 -9.92 21.11
C PRO A 189 2.67 -11.06 21.29
N GLY A 190 1.38 -10.82 21.02
CA GLY A 190 0.30 -11.80 21.19
C GLY A 190 0.13 -12.79 20.03
N VAL A 191 0.94 -12.70 18.96
CA VAL A 191 0.76 -13.50 17.73
C VAL A 191 1.24 -14.96 17.90
N GLY A 192 1.92 -15.29 19.00
CA GLY A 192 2.41 -16.64 19.28
C GLY A 192 3.60 -17.06 18.40
N LEU A 193 4.32 -16.08 17.85
CA LEU A 193 5.54 -16.26 17.08
C LEU A 193 6.77 -15.90 17.94
N PRO A 194 7.95 -16.49 17.67
CA PRO A 194 9.19 -16.08 18.33
C PRO A 194 9.47 -14.59 18.11
N ALA A 195 9.98 -13.89 19.14
CA ALA A 195 10.29 -12.46 19.08
C ALA A 195 11.15 -12.08 17.86
N ARG A 196 12.19 -12.86 17.56
CA ARG A 196 13.02 -12.66 16.34
C ARG A 196 12.22 -12.68 15.03
N THR A 197 11.18 -13.49 14.92
CA THR A 197 10.32 -13.57 13.73
C THR A 197 9.34 -12.42 13.69
N VAL A 198 8.84 -12.01 14.86
CA VAL A 198 7.99 -10.84 15.02
C VAL A 198 8.75 -9.58 14.61
N ASP A 199 9.90 -9.33 15.22
CA ASP A 199 10.66 -8.09 15.01
C ASP A 199 11.43 -8.08 13.69
N GLY A 200 11.99 -9.22 13.28
CA GLY A 200 12.79 -9.29 12.05
C GLY A 200 11.96 -9.44 10.77
N VAL A 201 10.73 -9.94 10.82
CA VAL A 201 9.93 -10.19 9.60
C VAL A 201 8.55 -9.56 9.67
N LEU A 202 7.76 -9.89 10.70
CA LEU A 202 6.35 -9.48 10.74
C LEU A 202 6.19 -7.97 10.91
N ARG A 203 7.00 -7.35 11.76
CA ARG A 203 7.01 -5.90 12.00
C ARG A 203 7.39 -5.12 10.74
N PRO A 204 8.54 -5.36 10.08
CA PRO A 204 8.88 -4.70 8.82
C PRO A 204 7.82 -4.90 7.72
N LEU A 205 7.24 -6.10 7.63
CA LEU A 205 6.19 -6.38 6.66
C LEU A 205 4.94 -5.53 6.94
N LEU A 206 4.49 -5.48 8.20
CA LEU A 206 3.37 -4.62 8.58
C LEU A 206 3.67 -3.14 8.35
N THR A 207 4.89 -2.70 8.66
CA THR A 207 5.32 -1.32 8.40
C THR A 207 5.23 -0.99 6.91
N ALA A 208 5.64 -1.91 6.03
CA ALA A 208 5.50 -1.73 4.58
C ALA A 208 4.03 -1.75 4.11
N LEU A 209 3.21 -2.66 4.64
CA LEU A 209 1.80 -2.79 4.25
C LEU A 209 0.93 -1.62 4.72
N LEU A 210 1.25 -1.04 5.89
CA LEU A 210 0.47 0.03 6.50
C LEU A 210 1.09 1.42 6.29
N ASN A 211 2.36 1.49 5.85
CA ASN A 211 3.15 2.73 5.81
C ASN A 211 3.16 3.47 7.16
N ASP A 212 3.17 2.70 8.25
CA ASP A 212 3.18 3.19 9.62
C ASP A 212 4.44 2.65 10.32
N PRO A 213 5.47 3.48 10.52
CA PRO A 213 6.74 3.03 11.11
C PRO A 213 6.61 2.66 12.60
N ALA A 214 5.67 3.30 13.31
CA ALA A 214 5.45 3.05 14.74
C ALA A 214 4.39 1.96 14.99
N LEU A 215 3.67 1.53 13.95
CA LEU A 215 2.57 0.57 14.03
C LEU A 215 1.49 0.99 15.04
N THR A 216 1.21 2.30 15.07
CA THR A 216 0.11 2.92 15.85
C THR A 216 -1.28 2.58 15.29
N SER A 217 -1.33 2.19 14.02
CA SER A 217 -2.52 1.76 13.31
C SER A 217 -3.24 0.61 14.04
N SER A 218 -4.56 0.55 13.88
CA SER A 218 -5.42 -0.48 14.43
C SER A 218 -4.91 -1.90 14.17
N SER A 219 -4.90 -2.73 15.21
CA SER A 219 -4.59 -4.16 15.11
C SER A 219 -5.55 -4.90 14.17
N ARG A 220 -6.79 -4.42 14.04
CA ARG A 220 -7.78 -4.98 13.10
C ARG A 220 -7.39 -4.67 11.65
N CYS A 221 -6.90 -3.45 11.39
CA CYS A 221 -6.39 -3.07 10.08
C CYS A 221 -5.11 -3.84 9.72
N ALA A 222 -4.21 -4.05 10.69
CA ALA A 222 -3.03 -4.89 10.52
C ALA A 222 -3.38 -6.35 10.17
N ASP A 223 -4.35 -6.95 10.88
CA ASP A 223 -4.85 -8.29 10.60
C ASP A 223 -5.43 -8.41 9.18
N LEU A 224 -6.19 -7.39 8.72
CA LEU A 224 -6.74 -7.34 7.37
C LEU A 224 -5.65 -7.21 6.30
N ALA A 225 -4.65 -6.35 6.52
CA ALA A 225 -3.52 -6.19 5.59
C ALA A 225 -2.72 -7.49 5.44
N LEU A 226 -2.40 -8.16 6.56
CA LEU A 226 -1.72 -9.47 6.53
C LEU A 226 -2.57 -10.55 5.89
N ARG A 227 -3.88 -10.54 6.13
CA ARG A 227 -4.82 -11.46 5.48
C ARG A 227 -4.81 -11.30 3.96
N ASP A 228 -4.85 -10.07 3.46
CA ASP A 228 -4.83 -9.82 2.02
C ASP A 228 -3.48 -10.24 1.41
N TYR A 229 -2.37 -9.85 2.04
CA TYR A 229 -1.04 -10.28 1.64
C TYR A 229 -0.92 -11.82 1.61
N ALA A 230 -1.45 -12.51 2.62
CA ALA A 230 -1.42 -13.97 2.69
C ALA A 230 -2.28 -14.65 1.62
N ARG A 231 -3.37 -14.01 1.16
CA ARG A 231 -4.26 -14.56 0.13
C ARG A 231 -3.76 -14.32 -1.29
N GLY A 232 -3.26 -13.12 -1.58
CA GLY A 232 -2.91 -12.70 -2.94
C GLY A 232 -1.43 -12.48 -3.19
N GLY A 233 -0.64 -12.19 -2.15
CA GLY A 233 0.66 -11.55 -2.32
C GLY A 233 0.54 -10.13 -2.85
N LEU A 234 1.69 -9.54 -3.19
CA LEU A 234 1.79 -8.15 -3.59
C LEU A 234 1.82 -8.01 -5.11
N CYS A 235 1.27 -6.91 -5.59
CA CYS A 235 1.35 -6.50 -6.99
C CYS A 235 1.37 -4.97 -7.13
N VAL A 236 1.72 -4.52 -8.32
CA VAL A 236 1.54 -3.16 -8.80
C VAL A 236 0.81 -3.18 -10.15
N PRO A 237 0.14 -2.10 -10.57
CA PRO A 237 -0.36 -2.01 -11.94
C PRO A 237 0.80 -1.88 -12.93
N ALA A 238 0.67 -2.53 -14.08
CA ALA A 238 1.62 -2.40 -15.18
C ALA A 238 1.66 -0.94 -15.67
N GLY A 239 2.85 -0.42 -15.95
CA GLY A 239 3.05 0.93 -16.46
C GLY A 239 2.90 2.05 -15.42
N GLY A 240 2.61 1.76 -14.15
CA GLY A 240 2.49 2.79 -13.12
C GLY A 240 1.17 2.76 -12.37
N SER A 241 1.14 3.40 -11.20
CA SER A 241 -0.06 3.57 -10.39
C SER A 241 -1.16 4.37 -11.10
N SER A 242 -0.83 5.26 -12.06
CA SER A 242 -1.81 6.02 -12.84
C SER A 242 -2.70 5.16 -13.75
N ALA A 243 -2.27 3.93 -14.07
CA ALA A 243 -3.04 3.03 -14.92
C ALA A 243 -4.46 2.77 -14.39
N LEU A 244 -4.64 2.65 -13.06
CA LEU A 244 -5.96 2.40 -12.48
C LEU A 244 -6.94 3.57 -12.65
N PRO A 245 -6.61 4.80 -12.22
CA PRO A 245 -7.50 5.94 -12.45
C PRO A 245 -7.64 6.29 -13.94
N GLU A 246 -6.64 6.08 -14.79
CA GLU A 246 -6.76 6.29 -16.23
C GLU A 246 -7.78 5.35 -16.88
N LEU A 247 -7.77 4.06 -16.52
CA LEU A 247 -8.78 3.09 -16.96
C LEU A 247 -10.19 3.53 -16.56
N LEU A 248 -10.36 3.96 -15.30
CA LEU A 248 -11.65 4.47 -14.83
C LEU A 248 -12.07 5.72 -15.60
N ALA A 249 -11.18 6.69 -15.80
CA ALA A 249 -11.51 7.91 -16.52
C ALA A 249 -11.87 7.64 -17.98
N ALA A 250 -11.12 6.77 -18.66
CA ALA A 250 -11.34 6.42 -20.07
C ALA A 250 -12.65 5.67 -20.30
N ALA A 251 -13.13 4.92 -19.30
CA ALA A 251 -14.39 4.18 -19.38
C ALA A 251 -15.65 5.05 -19.11
N LEU A 252 -15.49 6.30 -18.69
CA LEU A 252 -16.63 7.23 -18.49
C LEU A 252 -17.04 7.88 -19.83
N PRO A 253 -18.30 8.33 -19.98
CA PRO A 253 -18.72 9.07 -21.15
C PRO A 253 -17.84 10.31 -21.40
N PRO A 254 -17.55 10.66 -22.67
CA PRO A 254 -16.79 11.85 -23.00
C PRO A 254 -17.40 13.12 -22.36
N GLY A 255 -16.54 13.94 -21.75
CA GLY A 255 -16.95 15.18 -21.07
C GLY A 255 -17.44 15.01 -19.62
N THR A 256 -17.54 13.78 -19.10
CA THR A 256 -17.84 13.54 -17.68
C THR A 256 -16.74 14.08 -16.77
N VAL A 257 -15.46 13.90 -17.14
CA VAL A 257 -14.30 14.35 -16.36
C VAL A 257 -13.73 15.63 -16.96
N ARG A 258 -13.49 16.65 -16.12
CA ARG A 258 -12.87 17.92 -16.49
C ARG A 258 -11.69 18.21 -15.58
N THR A 259 -10.48 18.17 -16.14
CA THR A 259 -9.22 18.52 -15.47
C THR A 259 -8.94 20.03 -15.58
N GLY A 260 -8.00 20.54 -14.78
CA GLY A 260 -7.68 21.97 -14.70
C GLY A 260 -8.79 22.84 -14.08
N VAL A 261 -9.80 22.23 -13.46
CA VAL A 261 -10.94 22.93 -12.85
C VAL A 261 -10.73 23.03 -11.35
N HIS A 262 -10.19 24.17 -10.91
CA HIS A 262 -10.01 24.43 -9.49
C HIS A 262 -11.31 24.90 -8.82
N VAL A 263 -11.83 24.11 -7.89
CA VAL A 263 -13.00 24.46 -7.07
C VAL A 263 -12.55 25.29 -5.87
N THR A 264 -13.18 26.44 -5.66
CA THR A 264 -12.85 27.37 -4.56
C THR A 264 -13.91 27.39 -3.46
N ALA A 265 -15.14 26.97 -3.77
CA ALA A 265 -16.20 26.84 -2.77
C ALA A 265 -17.20 25.77 -3.23
N ALA A 266 -17.79 25.07 -2.27
CA ALA A 266 -18.72 23.99 -2.54
C ALA A 266 -19.89 24.04 -1.55
N ASP A 267 -21.10 23.96 -2.09
CA ASP A 267 -22.37 23.91 -1.36
C ASP A 267 -23.13 22.64 -1.79
N ILE A 268 -24.17 22.27 -1.04
CA ILE A 268 -25.03 21.11 -1.31
C ILE A 268 -25.63 21.19 -2.73
N THR A 269 -25.89 22.41 -3.21
CA THR A 269 -26.59 22.65 -4.49
C THR A 269 -25.76 23.31 -5.57
N SER A 270 -24.53 23.77 -5.26
CA SER A 270 -23.66 24.37 -6.27
C SER A 270 -22.17 24.29 -5.93
N VAL A 271 -21.35 24.43 -6.97
CA VAL A 271 -19.90 24.44 -6.88
C VAL A 271 -19.36 25.67 -7.60
N ARG A 272 -18.54 26.46 -6.92
CA ARG A 272 -17.85 27.63 -7.49
C ARG A 272 -16.44 27.27 -7.87
N THR A 273 -16.08 27.59 -9.09
CA THR A 273 -14.74 27.37 -9.64
C THR A 273 -14.01 28.70 -9.83
N LYS A 274 -12.68 28.63 -9.84
CA LYS A 274 -11.81 29.79 -10.05
C LYS A 274 -12.02 30.43 -11.42
N GLU A 275 -12.13 29.60 -12.47
CA GLU A 275 -12.03 30.05 -13.87
C GLU A 275 -13.27 29.71 -14.72
N HIS A 276 -14.22 28.94 -14.19
CA HIS A 276 -15.37 28.43 -14.96
C HIS A 276 -16.74 28.79 -14.35
N GLY A 277 -16.77 29.76 -13.42
CA GLY A 277 -17.99 30.22 -12.78
C GLY A 277 -18.61 29.20 -11.83
N GLU A 278 -19.93 29.25 -11.68
CA GLU A 278 -20.71 28.42 -10.76
C GLU A 278 -21.48 27.32 -11.51
N LEU A 279 -21.45 26.10 -10.98
CA LEU A 279 -22.15 24.93 -11.50
C LEU A 279 -23.20 24.48 -10.50
N GLY A 280 -24.44 24.27 -10.95
CA GLY A 280 -25.52 23.74 -10.09
C GLY A 280 -25.54 22.21 -10.06
N CYS A 281 -25.93 21.63 -8.93
CA CYS A 281 -26.12 20.19 -8.77
C CYS A 281 -27.25 19.83 -7.80
N ARG A 282 -27.77 18.60 -7.90
CA ARG A 282 -28.71 18.04 -6.89
C ARG A 282 -27.97 17.41 -5.72
N SER A 283 -26.74 16.98 -5.94
CA SER A 283 -25.87 16.40 -4.92
C SER A 283 -24.40 16.67 -5.23
N LEU A 284 -23.61 16.80 -4.17
CA LEU A 284 -22.18 17.05 -4.20
C LEU A 284 -21.43 15.91 -3.50
N LEU A 285 -20.40 15.39 -4.16
CA LEU A 285 -19.45 14.45 -3.58
C LEU A 285 -18.04 15.05 -3.56
N LEU A 286 -17.45 15.19 -2.37
CA LEU A 286 -16.02 15.47 -2.23
C LEU A 286 -15.22 14.17 -2.22
N ALA A 287 -14.38 14.00 -3.22
CA ALA A 287 -13.49 12.86 -3.41
C ALA A 287 -12.00 13.28 -3.43
N THR A 288 -11.68 14.37 -2.73
CA THR A 288 -10.32 14.92 -2.59
C THR A 288 -9.56 14.30 -1.41
N GLY A 289 -8.29 14.69 -1.24
CA GLY A 289 -7.56 14.47 0.02
C GLY A 289 -8.28 15.12 1.21
N ALA A 290 -8.03 14.64 2.43
CA ALA A 290 -8.81 15.08 3.60
C ALA A 290 -8.56 16.55 3.97
N GLY A 291 -7.33 17.07 3.78
CA GLY A 291 -7.02 18.50 3.94
C GLY A 291 -7.84 19.36 2.97
N ALA A 292 -7.73 19.10 1.67
CA ALA A 292 -8.52 19.80 0.65
C ALA A 292 -10.05 19.69 0.85
N ALA A 293 -10.53 18.54 1.35
CA ALA A 293 -11.95 18.38 1.67
C ALA A 293 -12.37 19.28 2.84
N ALA A 294 -11.50 19.48 3.83
CA ALA A 294 -11.77 20.33 4.98
C ALA A 294 -11.66 21.83 4.67
N GLU A 295 -10.87 22.22 3.66
CA GLU A 295 -10.87 23.59 3.12
C GLU A 295 -12.21 23.95 2.49
N LEU A 296 -12.81 23.01 1.74
CA LEU A 296 -14.12 23.19 1.11
C LEU A 296 -15.29 23.03 2.10
N LEU A 297 -15.12 22.22 3.15
CA LEU A 297 -16.11 22.01 4.21
C LEU A 297 -15.49 22.22 5.61
N PRO A 298 -15.47 23.47 6.09
CA PRO A 298 -15.03 23.76 7.45
C PRO A 298 -15.78 22.93 8.48
N GLY A 299 -15.05 22.31 9.42
CA GLY A 299 -15.60 21.42 10.44
C GLY A 299 -15.54 19.92 10.07
N LEU A 300 -15.08 19.57 8.87
CA LEU A 300 -14.81 18.19 8.51
C LEU A 300 -13.63 17.64 9.34
N ARG A 301 -13.83 16.49 10.00
CA ARG A 301 -12.76 15.84 10.76
C ARG A 301 -11.64 15.35 9.83
N VAL A 302 -10.45 15.90 10.00
CA VAL A 302 -9.23 15.48 9.30
C VAL A 302 -8.41 14.55 10.23
N PRO A 303 -8.03 13.34 9.79
CA PRO A 303 -7.12 12.50 10.56
C PRO A 303 -5.70 13.08 10.57
N SER A 304 -4.85 12.64 11.50
CA SER A 304 -3.40 12.80 11.32
C SER A 304 -2.91 11.94 10.15
N PHE A 305 -1.68 12.16 9.70
CA PHE A 305 -1.10 11.45 8.56
C PHE A 305 0.29 10.90 8.89
N HIS A 306 0.67 9.83 8.18
CA HIS A 306 2.04 9.37 8.08
C HIS A 306 2.67 9.93 6.80
N PRO A 307 3.68 10.80 6.92
CA PRO A 307 4.43 11.30 5.77
C PRO A 307 5.17 10.16 5.08
N VAL A 308 5.24 10.22 3.74
CA VAL A 308 6.00 9.25 2.94
C VAL A 308 6.86 9.99 1.93
N THR A 309 8.09 9.51 1.76
CA THR A 309 8.96 9.93 0.67
C THR A 309 9.30 8.73 -0.21
N VAL A 310 8.96 8.81 -1.49
CA VAL A 310 9.32 7.79 -2.49
C VAL A 310 10.49 8.31 -3.31
N LEU A 311 11.52 7.48 -3.45
CA LEU A 311 12.69 7.77 -4.25
C LEU A 311 12.82 6.78 -5.39
N HIS A 312 13.25 7.29 -6.53
CA HIS A 312 13.55 6.51 -7.71
C HIS A 312 15.02 6.68 -8.07
N HIS A 313 15.74 5.57 -8.10
CA HIS A 313 17.11 5.51 -8.55
C HIS A 313 17.21 4.67 -9.81
N THR A 314 18.17 5.02 -10.66
CA THR A 314 18.59 4.17 -11.76
C THR A 314 20.00 3.68 -11.53
N ALA A 315 20.27 2.47 -12.00
CA ALA A 315 21.56 1.81 -11.88
C ALA A 315 21.96 1.16 -13.21
N PRO A 316 23.28 0.99 -13.48
CA PRO A 316 23.77 0.30 -14.67
C PRO A 316 23.36 -1.17 -14.77
N ALA A 317 23.13 -1.82 -13.62
CA ALA A 317 22.71 -3.21 -13.54
C ALA A 317 21.77 -3.42 -12.34
N PRO A 318 20.83 -4.37 -12.44
CA PRO A 318 19.88 -4.64 -11.35
C PRO A 318 20.61 -5.24 -10.15
N PRO A 319 20.39 -4.72 -8.92
CA PRO A 319 20.91 -5.37 -7.73
C PRO A 319 20.23 -6.74 -7.54
N PRO A 320 20.87 -7.71 -6.87
CA PRO A 320 20.41 -9.10 -6.83
C PRO A 320 19.23 -9.28 -5.87
N ALA A 321 18.04 -8.81 -6.27
CA ALA A 321 16.78 -8.97 -5.56
C ALA A 321 15.66 -9.53 -6.45
N GLY A 322 15.82 -9.49 -7.78
CA GLY A 322 14.78 -9.87 -8.74
C GLY A 322 13.48 -9.12 -8.47
N ARG A 323 12.36 -9.85 -8.53
CA ARG A 323 11.00 -9.30 -8.27
C ARG A 323 10.59 -9.24 -6.80
N SER A 324 11.51 -9.42 -5.85
CA SER A 324 11.16 -9.43 -4.43
C SER A 324 11.08 -8.03 -3.85
N LEU A 325 10.09 -7.79 -2.99
CA LEU A 325 10.10 -6.66 -2.08
C LEU A 325 11.18 -6.90 -1.01
N VAL A 326 12.08 -5.93 -0.83
CA VAL A 326 13.14 -5.96 0.18
C VAL A 326 12.70 -5.11 1.36
N LEU A 327 12.75 -5.67 2.56
CA LEU A 327 12.42 -5.04 3.82
C LEU A 327 13.68 -4.85 4.67
N ASP A 328 13.78 -3.72 5.36
CA ASP A 328 14.78 -3.52 6.41
C ASP A 328 14.29 -4.17 7.73
N GLY A 329 14.85 -5.34 8.04
CA GLY A 329 14.55 -6.07 9.28
C GLY A 329 15.24 -5.49 10.50
N ASP A 330 16.38 -4.83 10.31
CA ASP A 330 17.17 -4.25 11.40
C ASP A 330 16.68 -2.85 11.77
N ARG A 331 15.92 -2.19 10.88
CA ARG A 331 15.44 -0.80 11.03
C ARG A 331 16.62 0.15 11.25
N SER A 332 17.66 -0.06 10.45
CA SER A 332 18.99 0.52 10.59
C SER A 332 19.19 1.82 9.81
N GLY A 333 18.30 2.11 8.87
CA GLY A 333 18.38 3.30 8.03
C GLY A 333 17.02 3.86 7.61
N PRO A 334 17.02 4.88 6.74
CA PRO A 334 15.80 5.62 6.39
C PRO A 334 14.83 4.83 5.50
N VAL A 335 15.31 3.81 4.79
CA VAL A 335 14.50 3.04 3.82
C VAL A 335 13.72 1.97 4.57
N ALA A 336 12.40 2.08 4.61
CA ALA A 336 11.53 1.05 5.19
C ALA A 336 11.45 -0.20 4.29
N TYR A 337 11.33 0.03 2.97
CA TYR A 337 11.32 -1.04 1.98
C TYR A 337 11.73 -0.51 0.60
N THR A 338 12.17 -1.44 -0.27
CA THR A 338 12.62 -1.12 -1.63
C THR A 338 12.39 -2.28 -2.60
N ALA A 339 12.27 -1.97 -3.88
CA ALA A 339 12.12 -2.96 -4.94
C ALA A 339 12.84 -2.53 -6.22
N VAL A 340 13.34 -3.51 -6.98
CA VAL A 340 13.83 -3.28 -8.34
C VAL A 340 12.61 -3.28 -9.27
N MET A 341 11.98 -2.13 -9.44
CA MET A 341 10.69 -2.01 -10.12
C MET A 341 10.75 -2.39 -11.58
N SER A 342 11.89 -2.24 -12.26
CA SER A 342 12.07 -2.72 -13.63
C SER A 342 12.11 -4.25 -13.73
N GLU A 343 12.47 -4.97 -12.67
CA GLU A 343 12.37 -6.43 -12.63
C GLU A 343 10.91 -6.87 -12.39
N VAL A 344 10.18 -6.14 -11.55
CA VAL A 344 8.74 -6.39 -11.28
C VAL A 344 7.90 -6.08 -12.51
N ASP A 345 8.17 -4.95 -13.15
CA ASP A 345 7.46 -4.44 -14.31
C ASP A 345 8.47 -3.80 -15.31
N PRO A 346 8.88 -4.55 -16.34
CA PRO A 346 9.84 -4.06 -17.34
C PRO A 346 9.40 -2.80 -18.07
N SER A 347 8.09 -2.51 -18.13
CA SER A 347 7.57 -1.32 -18.82
C SER A 347 7.92 0.01 -18.14
N ARG A 348 8.45 -0.03 -16.91
CA ARG A 348 8.75 1.17 -16.11
C ARG A 348 10.14 1.76 -16.32
N ALA A 349 11.00 1.08 -17.08
CA ALA A 349 12.35 1.54 -17.38
C ALA A 349 12.68 1.32 -18.86
N PRO A 350 13.51 2.19 -19.47
CA PRO A 350 14.08 1.94 -20.78
C PRO A 350 14.89 0.63 -20.82
N GLU A 351 15.01 0.05 -22.01
CA GLU A 351 15.84 -1.15 -22.21
C GLU A 351 17.28 -0.90 -21.75
N GLY A 352 17.84 -1.89 -21.03
CA GLY A 352 19.21 -1.80 -20.48
C GLY A 352 19.37 -0.89 -19.26
N ARG A 353 18.29 -0.23 -18.79
CA ARG A 353 18.30 0.57 -17.56
C ARG A 353 17.54 -0.14 -16.44
N THR A 354 18.03 0.03 -15.21
CA THR A 354 17.32 -0.45 -14.01
C THR A 354 16.57 0.70 -13.37
N LEU A 355 15.35 0.43 -12.89
CA LEU A 355 14.62 1.32 -11.97
C LEU A 355 14.51 0.66 -10.59
N ILE A 356 15.01 1.34 -9.58
CA ILE A 356 14.86 1.00 -8.16
C ILE A 356 13.93 2.03 -7.53
N THR A 357 12.91 1.56 -6.82
CA THR A 357 12.01 2.42 -6.05
C THR A 357 12.13 2.08 -4.56
N SER A 358 12.35 3.10 -3.75
CA SER A 358 12.57 2.98 -2.32
C SER A 358 11.64 3.91 -1.55
N THR A 359 11.12 3.42 -0.43
CA THR A 359 10.18 4.17 0.42
C THR A 359 10.81 4.50 1.76
N VAL A 360 10.77 5.78 2.11
CA VAL A 360 11.16 6.34 3.41
C VAL A 360 9.89 6.79 4.13
N LEU A 361 9.71 6.34 5.36
CA LEU A 361 8.54 6.68 6.17
C LEU A 361 8.91 7.75 7.21
N GLY A 362 8.07 8.77 7.34
CA GLY A 362 8.30 9.92 8.21
C GLY A 362 8.99 11.09 7.52
N ALA A 363 9.57 11.99 8.32
CA ALA A 363 10.26 13.17 7.81
C ALA A 363 11.53 12.75 7.04
N PRO A 364 11.76 13.27 5.82
CA PRO A 364 12.93 12.94 5.04
C PRO A 364 14.21 13.44 5.75
N PRO A 365 15.29 12.64 5.80
CA PRO A 365 16.56 13.10 6.35
C PRO A 365 17.15 14.27 5.51
N PRO A 366 17.96 15.17 6.11
CA PRO A 366 18.52 16.34 5.42
C PRO A 366 19.34 15.99 4.17
N ASP A 367 20.19 14.96 4.26
CA ASP A 367 20.97 14.41 3.13
C ASP A 367 20.24 13.21 2.52
N LEU A 368 19.02 13.44 2.02
CA LEU A 368 18.08 12.39 1.63
C LEU A 368 18.69 11.34 0.70
N ASP A 369 19.18 11.77 -0.47
CA ASP A 369 19.73 10.85 -1.49
C ASP A 369 20.94 10.06 -0.96
N ARG A 370 21.91 10.75 -0.37
CA ARG A 370 23.13 10.13 0.16
C ARG A 370 22.80 9.08 1.23
N SER A 371 21.92 9.43 2.16
CA SER A 371 21.51 8.54 3.25
C SER A 371 20.76 7.31 2.74
N VAL A 372 19.88 7.51 1.74
CA VAL A 372 19.15 6.44 1.08
C VAL A 372 20.10 5.53 0.31
N ARG A 373 20.99 6.06 -0.55
CA ARG A 373 21.95 5.24 -1.32
C ARG A 373 22.91 4.45 -0.43
N ALA A 374 23.38 5.04 0.67
CA ALA A 374 24.20 4.33 1.65
C ALA A 374 23.44 3.16 2.29
N HIS A 375 22.17 3.37 2.65
CA HIS A 375 21.35 2.30 3.19
C HIS A 375 21.00 1.23 2.15
N LEU A 376 20.70 1.63 0.91
CA LEU A 376 20.45 0.70 -0.20
C LEU A 376 21.67 -0.16 -0.51
N ALA A 377 22.89 0.36 -0.35
CA ALA A 377 24.11 -0.42 -0.48
C ALA A 377 24.17 -1.57 0.53
N ALA A 378 23.78 -1.31 1.79
CA ALA A 378 23.66 -2.34 2.81
C ALA A 378 22.53 -3.32 2.51
N LEU A 379 21.33 -2.83 2.19
CA LEU A 379 20.15 -3.66 1.91
C LEU A 379 20.40 -4.62 0.74
N TYR A 380 20.95 -4.13 -0.37
CA TYR A 380 21.23 -4.92 -1.56
C TYR A 380 22.60 -5.61 -1.56
N GLY A 381 23.52 -5.25 -0.66
CA GLY A 381 24.87 -5.79 -0.62
C GLY A 381 25.69 -5.47 -1.88
N VAL A 382 25.50 -4.29 -2.46
CA VAL A 382 26.21 -3.80 -3.66
C VAL A 382 26.61 -2.34 -3.48
N ALA A 383 27.63 -1.89 -4.19
CA ALA A 383 27.99 -0.47 -4.25
C ALA A 383 26.91 0.34 -4.98
N THR A 384 26.64 1.56 -4.49
CA THR A 384 25.63 2.48 -5.05
C THR A 384 26.23 3.79 -5.57
N ASP A 385 27.56 3.85 -5.71
CA ASP A 385 28.29 5.05 -6.16
C ASP A 385 27.86 5.49 -7.57
N GLY A 386 27.60 4.52 -8.46
CA GLY A 386 27.13 4.76 -9.82
C GLY A 386 25.61 4.83 -9.98
N TRP A 387 24.86 4.95 -8.87
CA TRP A 387 23.40 5.11 -8.93
C TRP A 387 23.05 6.59 -9.03
N GLU A 388 22.09 6.89 -9.90
CA GLU A 388 21.60 8.25 -10.15
C GLU A 388 20.20 8.38 -9.55
N LEU A 389 19.94 9.48 -8.84
CA LEU A 389 18.59 9.83 -8.40
C LEU A 389 17.82 10.39 -9.59
N LEU A 390 16.72 9.72 -9.95
CA LEU A 390 15.79 10.18 -10.97
C LEU A 390 14.79 11.18 -10.36
N ALA A 391 14.12 10.80 -9.28
CA ALA A 391 13.13 11.65 -8.63
C ALA A 391 12.97 11.28 -7.15
N ALA A 392 12.54 12.28 -6.35
CA ALA A 392 12.12 12.10 -4.97
C ALA A 392 10.81 12.85 -4.75
N HIS A 393 9.79 12.14 -4.28
CA HIS A 393 8.45 12.67 -4.06
C HIS A 393 8.11 12.55 -2.58
N HIS A 394 7.99 13.70 -1.90
CA HIS A 394 7.55 13.78 -0.51
C HIS A 394 6.09 14.20 -0.45
N ASP A 395 5.27 13.43 0.28
CA ASP A 395 3.89 13.78 0.60
C ASP A 395 3.70 13.73 2.13
N PRO A 396 3.48 14.89 2.80
CA PRO A 396 3.25 14.95 4.23
C PRO A 396 1.89 14.37 4.65
N GLU A 397 0.94 14.26 3.71
CA GLU A 397 -0.41 13.73 3.90
C GLU A 397 -0.64 12.43 3.11
N ALA A 398 0.43 11.64 2.90
CA ALA A 398 0.41 10.44 2.06
C ALA A 398 -0.58 9.39 2.55
N VAL A 399 -0.56 9.09 3.86
CA VAL A 399 -1.31 7.97 4.43
C VAL A 399 -2.09 8.45 5.65
N PRO A 400 -3.43 8.49 5.59
CA PRO A 400 -4.25 8.81 6.75
C PRO A 400 -3.95 7.85 7.91
N ALA A 401 -3.75 8.36 9.11
CA ALA A 401 -3.51 7.54 10.29
C ALA A 401 -4.78 6.78 10.69
N MET A 402 -4.63 5.48 10.98
CA MET A 402 -5.70 4.59 11.43
C MET A 402 -5.52 4.21 12.90
N ALA A 403 -5.22 5.19 13.76
CA ALA A 403 -4.93 4.96 15.18
C ALA A 403 -6.07 4.18 15.89
N ALA A 404 -5.70 3.28 16.80
CA ALA A 404 -6.67 2.51 17.58
C ALA A 404 -7.36 3.38 18.66
N PRO A 405 -8.69 3.32 18.83
CA PRO A 405 -9.65 2.58 18.00
C PRO A 405 -9.94 3.30 16.67
N HIS A 406 -9.94 2.54 15.57
CA HIS A 406 -10.24 3.04 14.23
C HIS A 406 -11.63 2.58 13.80
N ASP A 407 -12.43 3.53 13.31
CA ASP A 407 -13.66 3.21 12.60
C ASP A 407 -13.35 2.90 11.13
N PRO A 408 -13.45 1.64 10.69
CA PRO A 408 -13.18 1.27 9.30
C PRO A 408 -14.28 1.73 8.35
N ARG A 409 -15.42 2.25 8.83
CA ARG A 409 -16.54 2.68 7.99
C ARG A 409 -17.06 4.05 8.41
N ARG A 410 -16.16 5.04 8.48
CA ARG A 410 -16.53 6.43 8.80
C ARG A 410 -17.68 6.93 7.91
N PRO A 411 -18.57 7.80 8.41
CA PRO A 411 -19.68 8.32 7.62
C PRO A 411 -19.20 8.99 6.33
N VAL A 412 -19.83 8.57 5.22
CA VAL A 412 -19.65 9.17 3.88
C VAL A 412 -20.73 10.20 3.56
N ARG A 413 -21.87 10.16 4.25
CA ARG A 413 -22.94 11.17 4.18
C ARG A 413 -22.70 12.18 5.28
N VAL A 414 -22.45 13.44 4.92
CA VAL A 414 -22.33 14.54 5.89
C VAL A 414 -23.73 15.07 6.19
N LEU A 415 -24.49 15.34 5.13
CA LEU A 415 -25.93 15.64 5.17
C LEU A 415 -26.54 15.20 3.82
N ALA A 416 -27.87 15.13 3.71
CA ALA A 416 -28.50 14.76 2.45
C ALA A 416 -28.12 15.74 1.32
N GLY A 417 -27.55 15.23 0.22
CA GLY A 417 -27.02 16.05 -0.86
C GLY A 417 -25.53 16.44 -0.73
N LEU A 418 -24.86 16.14 0.38
CA LEU A 418 -23.41 16.37 0.57
C LEU A 418 -22.70 15.14 1.12
N TYR A 419 -21.75 14.64 0.35
CA TYR A 419 -21.05 13.38 0.62
C TYR A 419 -19.55 13.58 0.54
N VAL A 420 -18.81 12.72 1.24
CA VAL A 420 -17.35 12.70 1.25
C VAL A 420 -16.87 11.25 1.13
N CYS A 421 -15.93 11.01 0.21
CA CYS A 421 -15.24 9.73 0.05
C CYS A 421 -13.72 9.94 -0.10
N GLY A 422 -12.98 8.84 -0.03
CA GLY A 422 -11.53 8.82 -0.01
C GLY A 422 -10.98 7.76 0.94
N ASP A 423 -9.67 7.55 0.91
CA ASP A 423 -8.95 6.67 1.83
C ASP A 423 -9.11 7.09 3.31
N HIS A 424 -9.29 8.38 3.57
CA HIS A 424 -9.55 8.94 4.90
C HIS A 424 -10.95 8.60 5.49
N ARG A 425 -11.82 7.92 4.74
CA ARG A 425 -13.17 7.51 5.15
C ARG A 425 -13.32 6.01 5.47
N ASP A 426 -12.27 5.25 5.24
CA ASP A 426 -12.32 3.78 5.32
C ASP A 426 -10.98 3.23 5.83
N THR A 427 -10.30 2.39 5.06
CA THR A 427 -8.89 2.05 5.25
C THR A 427 -7.97 2.93 4.40
N SER A 428 -6.77 3.21 4.87
CA SER A 428 -5.75 4.04 4.19
C SER A 428 -5.07 3.31 3.02
N SER A 429 -5.88 2.78 2.11
CA SER A 429 -5.46 1.96 0.98
C SER A 429 -6.30 2.29 -0.26
N VAL A 430 -5.81 1.87 -1.43
CA VAL A 430 -6.57 1.94 -2.69
C VAL A 430 -7.91 1.21 -2.56
N ARG A 431 -7.94 0.05 -1.88
CA ARG A 431 -9.19 -0.66 -1.60
C ARG A 431 -10.15 0.18 -0.75
N GLY A 432 -9.66 0.84 0.29
CA GLY A 432 -10.49 1.69 1.14
C GLY A 432 -11.07 2.88 0.38
N ALA A 433 -10.28 3.50 -0.50
CA ALA A 433 -10.75 4.56 -1.40
C ALA A 433 -11.86 4.07 -2.35
N LEU A 434 -11.70 2.89 -2.95
CA LEU A 434 -12.74 2.26 -3.79
C LEU A 434 -14.00 1.92 -2.97
N HIS A 435 -13.84 1.43 -1.73
CA HIS A 435 -14.96 1.10 -0.86
C HIS A 435 -15.75 2.34 -0.42
N SER A 436 -15.06 3.42 -0.02
CA SER A 436 -15.73 4.67 0.35
C SER A 436 -16.39 5.35 -0.84
N GLY A 437 -15.78 5.31 -2.04
CA GLY A 437 -16.40 5.78 -3.28
C GLY A 437 -17.71 5.05 -3.60
N ARG A 438 -17.72 3.71 -3.50
CA ARG A 438 -18.93 2.90 -3.65
C ARG A 438 -20.02 3.27 -2.65
N ARG A 439 -19.67 3.33 -1.36
CA ARG A 439 -20.61 3.68 -0.29
C ARG A 439 -21.21 5.07 -0.49
N ALA A 440 -20.42 6.03 -0.95
CA ALA A 440 -20.90 7.38 -1.24
C ALA A 440 -21.87 7.39 -2.43
N ALA A 441 -21.55 6.69 -3.52
CA ALA A 441 -22.46 6.54 -4.65
C ALA A 441 -23.79 5.88 -4.25
N GLU A 442 -23.76 4.79 -3.48
CA GLU A 442 -24.96 4.12 -2.96
C GLU A 442 -25.81 5.05 -2.09
N ALA A 443 -25.17 5.86 -1.24
CA ALA A 443 -25.84 6.84 -0.40
C ALA A 443 -26.51 7.96 -1.22
N ILE A 444 -25.89 8.41 -2.32
CA ILE A 444 -26.45 9.39 -3.26
C ILE A 444 -27.65 8.80 -4.00
N LEU A 445 -27.53 7.58 -4.53
CA LEU A 445 -28.61 6.92 -5.27
C LEU A 445 -29.85 6.72 -4.39
N THR A 446 -29.63 6.34 -3.13
CA THR A 446 -30.70 6.21 -2.13
C THR A 446 -31.42 7.53 -1.90
N ASP A 447 -30.69 8.63 -1.71
CA ASP A 447 -31.29 9.94 -1.41
C ASP A 447 -31.95 10.60 -2.63
N LEU A 448 -31.46 10.32 -3.84
CA LEU A 448 -32.08 10.77 -5.09
C LEU A 448 -33.27 9.90 -5.52
N ALA A 449 -33.62 8.87 -4.72
CA ALA A 449 -34.70 7.92 -4.97
C ALA A 449 -34.60 7.24 -6.35
N VAL A 450 -33.37 6.97 -6.81
CA VAL A 450 -33.15 6.22 -8.05
C VAL A 450 -33.39 4.74 -7.73
N PRO A 451 -34.37 4.06 -8.40
CA PRO A 451 -34.63 2.65 -8.14
C PRO A 451 -33.35 1.82 -8.34
N GLY A 452 -32.97 1.04 -7.33
CA GLY A 452 -31.74 0.26 -7.36
C GLY A 452 -31.73 -0.75 -8.51
N THR A 453 -30.64 -0.79 -9.28
CA THR A 453 -30.31 -1.89 -10.20
C THR A 453 -29.93 -3.15 -9.41
N HIS A 454 -30.89 -3.73 -8.68
CA HIS A 454 -30.74 -4.99 -7.97
C HIS A 454 -31.71 -6.02 -8.55
N GLU A 455 -31.43 -6.50 -9.76
CA GLU A 455 -31.85 -7.83 -10.17
C GLU A 455 -30.74 -8.82 -9.78
N GLY A 456 -31.03 -9.71 -8.83
CA GLY A 456 -30.22 -10.91 -8.58
C GLY A 456 -29.39 -10.95 -7.30
N SER A 457 -30.01 -10.91 -6.12
CA SER A 457 -29.56 -11.74 -4.99
C SER A 457 -30.70 -12.00 -4.00
N PRO A 458 -30.80 -13.23 -3.47
CA PRO A 458 -31.94 -13.65 -2.67
C PRO A 458 -31.97 -12.94 -1.33
N ARG A 459 -33.12 -12.34 -1.01
CA ARG A 459 -33.41 -11.81 0.32
C ARG A 459 -33.38 -12.98 1.32
N LEU A 460 -32.49 -12.91 2.31
CA LEU A 460 -32.58 -13.77 3.48
C LEU A 460 -33.83 -13.38 4.28
N PRO A 461 -34.63 -14.33 4.80
CA PRO A 461 -35.84 -14.03 5.52
C PRO A 461 -35.55 -13.34 6.85
N GLU A 462 -36.34 -12.31 7.16
CA GLU A 462 -36.39 -11.70 8.49
C GLU A 462 -36.87 -12.73 9.52
N ALA A 463 -36.16 -12.80 10.64
CA ALA A 463 -36.52 -13.67 11.76
C ALA A 463 -37.78 -13.13 12.46
N ALA A 464 -38.75 -14.03 12.65
CA ALA A 464 -39.90 -13.84 13.53
C ALA A 464 -39.54 -14.07 15.00
#